data_AF-A0A1D2J6F0-F1
#
_entry.id   AF-A0A1D2J6F0-F1
#
_cell.length_a   1.000
_cell.length_b   1.000
_cell.length_c   1.000
_cell.angle_alpha   90.00
_cell.angle_beta   90.00
_cell.angle_gamma   90.00
#
_symmetry.space_group_name_H-M   'P 1'
#
loop_
_entity.id
_entity.type
_entity.pdbx_description
1 polymer ?
#
loop_
_entity_poly.entity_id
_entity_poly.type
_entity_poly.pdbx_seq_one_letter_code
_entity_poly.pdbx_strand_id
1 'polypeptide(L)'
;MANSNSPDYRALSLQAEEEWKHAEEQRRHAEEEHRRAEEGRRHAEEGRRHQRRGADVQRTVTYKLPFPKPSRSTKGAIQPPKGKYFPTKLLPWVDLPAKQHDIYTSVCNYLAPAGGAEQRSFPPIIALEEISRRVSRRPLSSERDLETYERLAVEDHLWI
;
A
#
# COMPACT_ATOMS: atom_id res chain seq x y z
N MET A 1 60.39 -51.73 -27.54
CA MET A 1 59.61 -50.83 -26.67
C MET A 1 59.94 -49.39 -27.09
N ALA A 2 59.05 -48.72 -27.81
CA ALA A 2 58.98 -47.26 -27.93
C ALA A 2 57.83 -46.91 -28.90
N ASN A 3 56.59 -46.87 -28.40
CA ASN A 3 55.49 -46.25 -29.13
C ASN A 3 55.58 -44.74 -28.92
N SER A 4 56.07 -44.04 -29.93
CA SER A 4 56.03 -42.59 -30.02
C SER A 4 54.60 -42.13 -30.35
N ASN A 5 53.72 -42.08 -29.36
CA ASN A 5 52.46 -41.34 -29.46
C ASN A 5 52.74 -39.88 -29.12
N SER A 6 53.17 -39.11 -30.13
CA SER A 6 53.20 -37.65 -30.03
C SER A 6 51.76 -37.14 -30.02
N PRO A 7 51.31 -36.38 -29.01
CA PRO A 7 49.95 -35.88 -28.97
C PRO A 7 49.71 -34.90 -30.13
N ASP A 8 48.57 -35.03 -30.81
CA ASP A 8 48.19 -34.14 -31.89
C ASP A 8 47.77 -32.77 -31.31
N TYR A 9 48.75 -31.89 -31.15
CA TYR A 9 48.59 -30.55 -30.59
C TYR A 9 47.56 -29.69 -31.35
N ARG A 10 47.29 -29.97 -32.63
CA ARG A 10 46.25 -29.26 -33.38
C ARG A 10 44.86 -29.68 -32.92
N ALA A 11 44.65 -30.98 -32.70
CA ALA A 11 43.39 -31.50 -32.17
C ALA A 11 43.10 -30.97 -30.76
N LEU A 12 44.13 -30.89 -29.90
CA LEU A 12 44.01 -30.33 -28.55
C LEU A 12 43.68 -28.83 -28.55
N SER A 13 44.25 -28.06 -29.48
CA SER A 13 43.97 -26.62 -29.60
C SER A 13 42.55 -26.34 -30.09
N LEU A 14 42.04 -27.14 -31.03
CA LEU A 14 40.65 -27.05 -31.51
C LEU A 14 39.65 -27.39 -30.40
N GLN A 15 39.91 -28.44 -29.64
CA GLN A 15 39.08 -28.81 -28.49
C GLN A 15 39.05 -27.71 -27.42
N ALA A 16 40.19 -27.07 -27.14
CA ALA A 16 40.26 -25.97 -26.19
C ALA A 16 39.49 -24.71 -26.64
N GLU A 17 39.47 -24.40 -27.95
CA GLU A 17 38.67 -23.30 -28.50
C GLU A 17 37.16 -23.58 -28.44
N GLU A 18 36.75 -24.82 -28.70
CA GLU A 18 35.35 -25.23 -28.60
C GLU A 18 34.86 -25.20 -27.15
N GLU A 19 35.68 -25.68 -26.21
CA GLU A 19 35.40 -25.59 -24.77
C GLU A 19 35.32 -24.12 -24.30
N TRP A 20 36.18 -23.24 -24.83
CA TRP A 20 36.15 -21.82 -24.50
C TRP A 20 34.90 -21.11 -25.03
N LYS A 21 34.48 -21.43 -26.27
CA LYS A 21 33.24 -20.90 -26.86
C LYS A 21 32.01 -21.37 -26.08
N HIS A 22 31.94 -22.65 -25.72
CA HIS A 22 30.85 -23.16 -24.90
C HIS A 22 30.83 -22.55 -23.50
N ALA A 23 31.99 -22.33 -22.88
CA ALA A 23 32.07 -21.64 -21.60
C ALA A 23 31.61 -20.17 -21.69
N GLU A 24 31.94 -19.48 -22.79
CA GLU A 24 31.48 -18.10 -23.02
C GLU A 24 29.97 -18.03 -23.27
N GLU A 25 29.40 -18.95 -24.05
CA GLU A 25 27.96 -19.05 -24.30
C GLU A 25 27.18 -19.35 -23.01
N GLN A 26 27.66 -20.29 -22.19
CA GLN A 26 27.09 -20.60 -20.88
C GLN A 26 27.11 -19.37 -19.96
N ARG A 27 28.22 -18.60 -19.97
CA ARG A 27 28.33 -17.37 -19.18
C ARG A 27 27.35 -16.30 -19.65
N ARG A 28 27.19 -16.10 -20.96
CA ARG A 28 26.21 -15.15 -21.51
C ARG A 28 24.78 -15.54 -21.16
N HIS A 29 24.44 -16.83 -21.24
CA HIS A 29 23.11 -17.31 -20.87
C HIS A 29 22.84 -17.12 -19.38
N ALA A 30 23.83 -17.38 -18.52
CA ALA A 30 23.70 -17.14 -17.08
C ALA A 30 23.54 -15.64 -16.75
N GLU A 31 24.25 -14.76 -17.44
CA GLU A 31 24.15 -13.31 -17.28
C GLU A 31 22.79 -12.77 -17.75
N GLU A 32 22.26 -13.28 -18.86
CA GLU A 32 20.95 -12.88 -19.38
C GLU A 32 19.80 -13.34 -18.46
N GLU A 33 19.86 -14.56 -17.93
CA GLU A 33 18.93 -15.04 -16.92
C GLU A 33 19.02 -14.25 -15.62
N HIS A 34 20.23 -13.88 -15.19
CA HIS A 34 20.41 -13.01 -14.02
C HIS A 34 19.77 -11.63 -14.25
N ARG A 35 19.97 -11.03 -15.42
CA ARG A 35 19.36 -9.74 -15.79
C ARG A 35 17.83 -9.82 -15.78
N ARG A 36 17.25 -10.87 -16.39
CA ARG A 36 15.79 -11.10 -16.39
C ARG A 36 15.25 -11.31 -14.98
N ALA A 37 15.97 -12.03 -14.13
CA ALA A 37 15.59 -12.22 -12.73
C ALA A 37 15.65 -10.90 -11.93
N GLU A 38 16.64 -10.05 -12.19
CA GLU A 38 16.78 -8.74 -11.56
C GLU A 38 15.67 -7.77 -12.00
N GLU A 39 15.37 -7.71 -13.31
CA GLU A 39 14.25 -6.93 -13.86
C GLU A 39 12.91 -7.42 -13.30
N GLY A 40 12.70 -8.74 -13.22
CA GLY A 40 11.52 -9.34 -12.59
C GLY A 40 11.41 -8.99 -11.10
N ARG A 41 12.54 -8.96 -10.37
CA ARG A 41 12.58 -8.50 -8.97
C ARG A 41 12.23 -7.03 -8.84
N ARG A 42 12.78 -6.17 -9.71
CA ARG A 42 12.47 -4.73 -9.74
C ARG A 42 11.00 -4.48 -10.03
N HIS A 43 10.42 -5.15 -11.03
CA HIS A 43 8.99 -5.07 -11.33
C HIS A 43 8.10 -5.60 -10.19
N ALA A 44 8.50 -6.69 -9.53
CA ALA A 44 7.77 -7.23 -8.39
C ALA A 44 7.89 -6.32 -7.14
N GLU A 45 9.04 -5.68 -6.93
CA GLU A 45 9.25 -4.71 -5.85
C GLU A 45 8.48 -3.42 -6.10
N GLU A 46 8.51 -2.91 -7.33
CA GLU A 46 7.74 -1.76 -7.77
C GLU A 46 6.23 -2.03 -7.70
N GLY A 47 5.76 -3.21 -8.15
CA GLY A 47 4.39 -3.67 -7.98
C GLY A 47 3.98 -3.76 -6.51
N ARG A 48 4.86 -4.26 -5.64
CA ARG A 48 4.65 -4.25 -4.19
C ARG A 48 4.64 -2.85 -3.60
N ARG A 49 5.43 -1.91 -4.13
CA ARG A 49 5.45 -0.50 -3.70
C ARG A 49 4.18 0.24 -4.11
N HIS A 50 3.68 0.00 -5.33
CA HIS A 50 2.39 0.50 -5.81
C HIS A 50 1.23 -0.13 -5.02
N GLN A 51 1.29 -1.44 -4.74
CA GLN A 51 0.31 -2.12 -3.92
C GLN A 51 0.33 -1.64 -2.47
N ARG A 52 1.50 -1.38 -1.86
CA ARG A 52 1.60 -0.78 -0.52
C ARG A 52 1.06 0.64 -0.50
N ARG A 53 1.36 1.46 -1.52
CA ARG A 53 0.77 2.81 -1.64
C ARG A 53 -0.75 2.77 -1.81
N GLY A 54 -1.30 1.85 -2.59
CA GLY A 54 -2.75 1.68 -2.72
C GLY A 54 -3.42 1.04 -1.49
N ALA A 55 -2.76 0.07 -0.86
CA ALA A 55 -3.27 -0.66 0.30
C ALA A 55 -3.10 0.12 1.62
N ASP A 56 -2.17 1.07 1.72
CA ASP A 56 -2.08 1.97 2.88
C ASP A 56 -3.20 3.01 2.87
N VAL A 57 -3.69 3.43 1.70
CA VAL A 57 -4.85 4.34 1.63
C VAL A 57 -6.18 3.57 1.77
N GLN A 58 -6.21 2.28 1.43
CA GLN A 58 -7.37 1.39 1.62
C GLN A 58 -7.25 0.42 2.80
N ARG A 59 -6.30 0.62 3.73
CA ARG A 59 -6.48 0.07 5.06
C ARG A 59 -7.48 0.99 5.72
N THR A 60 -8.76 0.75 5.42
CA THR A 60 -9.87 1.32 6.17
C THR A 60 -9.62 0.95 7.62
N VAL A 61 -8.99 1.85 8.37
CA VAL A 61 -8.93 1.79 9.82
C VAL A 61 -10.38 2.01 10.21
N THR A 62 -11.13 0.92 10.16
CA THR A 62 -12.54 0.91 10.50
C THR A 62 -12.51 1.02 12.00
N TYR A 63 -12.49 2.25 12.51
CA TYR A 63 -12.61 2.52 13.93
C TYR A 63 -13.93 1.89 14.36
N LYS A 64 -13.87 0.73 15.01
CA LYS A 64 -15.03 0.18 15.71
C LYS A 64 -15.22 1.05 16.94
N LEU A 65 -15.88 2.19 16.73
CA LEU A 65 -16.29 3.09 17.79
C LEU A 65 -17.35 2.33 18.61
N PRO A 66 -17.07 2.02 19.89
CA PRO A 66 -18.07 1.38 20.71
C PRO A 66 -19.16 2.41 20.97
N PHE A 67 -20.40 2.07 20.66
CA PHE A 67 -21.56 2.86 21.06
C PHE A 67 -22.21 2.23 22.30
N PRO A 68 -22.76 3.03 23.22
CA PRO A 68 -23.54 2.52 24.33
C PRO A 68 -24.74 1.70 23.84
N LYS A 69 -25.20 0.79 24.69
CA LYS A 69 -26.46 0.08 24.45
C LYS A 69 -27.60 1.11 24.26
N PRO A 70 -28.57 0.84 23.38
CA PRO A 70 -29.71 1.74 23.15
C PRO A 70 -30.47 2.12 24.44
N SER A 71 -30.43 1.27 25.48
CA SER A 71 -31.01 1.55 26.80
C SER A 71 -30.41 2.75 27.53
N ARG A 72 -29.22 3.22 27.14
CA ARG A 72 -28.55 4.42 27.68
C ARG A 72 -28.74 5.65 26.80
N SER A 73 -29.46 5.52 25.68
CA SER A 73 -29.81 6.65 24.83
C SER A 73 -30.81 7.56 25.53
N THR A 74 -30.75 8.86 25.25
CA THR A 74 -31.73 9.82 25.72
C THR A 74 -33.10 9.45 25.15
N LYS A 75 -34.06 9.09 26.02
CA LYS A 75 -35.44 8.78 25.63
C LYS A 75 -36.27 10.04 25.33
N GLY A 76 -35.61 11.13 24.94
CA GLY A 76 -36.29 12.37 24.57
C GLY A 76 -37.08 12.14 23.28
N ALA A 77 -38.33 12.60 23.25
CA ALA A 77 -39.07 12.64 22.00
C ALA A 77 -38.32 13.56 21.03
N ILE A 78 -37.85 12.99 19.91
CA ILE A 78 -37.25 13.77 18.83
C ILE A 78 -38.34 14.73 18.36
N GLN A 79 -38.15 16.03 18.59
CA GLN A 79 -39.12 17.00 18.10
C GLN A 79 -39.20 16.90 16.58
N PRO A 80 -40.42 16.93 15.99
CA PRO A 80 -40.56 16.91 14.55
C PRO A 80 -39.74 18.05 13.97
N PRO A 81 -38.93 17.81 12.92
CA PRO A 81 -38.08 18.82 12.32
C PRO A 81 -38.94 19.90 11.63
N LYS A 82 -39.43 20.88 12.40
CA LYS A 82 -40.17 22.03 11.86
C LYS A 82 -39.21 22.86 11.00
N GLY A 83 -39.60 23.09 9.74
CA GLY A 83 -38.89 23.99 8.82
C GLY A 83 -37.55 23.48 8.28
N LYS A 84 -37.19 22.21 8.50
CA LYS A 84 -35.97 21.64 7.90
C LYS A 84 -36.29 21.07 6.52
N TYR A 85 -35.48 21.40 5.53
CA TYR A 85 -35.51 20.72 4.23
C TYR A 85 -35.08 19.27 4.43
N PHE A 86 -35.95 18.32 4.10
CA PHE A 86 -35.61 16.90 4.07
C PHE A 86 -35.87 16.35 2.68
N PRO A 87 -34.96 15.52 2.13
CA PRO A 87 -35.18 14.91 0.83
C PRO A 87 -36.37 13.95 0.91
N THR A 88 -37.33 14.12 0.02
CA THR A 88 -38.53 13.26 -0.07
C THR A 88 -38.26 11.97 -0.83
N LYS A 89 -37.16 11.93 -1.59
CA LYS A 89 -36.70 10.79 -2.39
C LYS A 89 -35.18 10.71 -2.29
N LEU A 90 -34.68 9.51 -2.00
CA LEU A 90 -33.26 9.20 -2.13
C LEU A 90 -33.08 8.54 -3.50
N LEU A 91 -32.23 9.13 -4.34
CA LEU A 91 -31.91 8.58 -5.66
C LEU A 91 -30.57 7.86 -5.60
N PRO A 92 -30.41 6.73 -6.31
CA PRO A 92 -29.12 6.07 -6.44
C PRO A 92 -28.09 7.01 -7.06
N TRP A 93 -26.95 7.15 -6.40
CA TRP A 93 -25.83 7.93 -6.93
C TRP A 93 -25.01 7.03 -7.88
N VAL A 94 -25.44 6.96 -9.14
CA VAL A 94 -24.96 5.98 -10.13
C VAL A 94 -23.49 6.17 -10.50
N ASP A 95 -23.02 7.41 -10.56
CA ASP A 95 -21.65 7.80 -10.89
C ASP A 95 -20.73 7.93 -9.67
N LEU A 96 -21.21 7.60 -8.46
CA LEU A 96 -20.43 7.69 -7.21
C LEU A 96 -19.10 6.92 -7.30
N PRO A 97 -19.05 5.66 -7.79
CA PRO A 97 -17.79 4.92 -7.81
C PRO A 97 -16.73 5.57 -8.72
N ALA A 98 -17.16 6.06 -9.89
CA ALA A 98 -16.28 6.75 -10.83
C ALA A 98 -15.77 8.09 -10.23
N LYS A 99 -16.68 8.91 -9.69
CA LYS A 99 -16.30 10.17 -9.02
C LYS A 99 -15.40 9.96 -7.82
N GLN A 100 -15.65 8.94 -7.02
CA GLN A 100 -14.81 8.62 -5.87
C GLN A 100 -13.40 8.23 -6.34
N HIS A 101 -13.28 7.45 -7.40
CA HIS A 101 -12.00 7.08 -7.99
C HIS A 101 -11.24 8.28 -8.56
N ASP A 102 -11.93 9.20 -9.25
CA ASP A 102 -11.33 10.40 -9.82
C ASP A 102 -10.79 11.33 -8.72
N ILE A 103 -11.59 11.57 -7.68
CA ILE A 103 -11.20 12.38 -6.52
C ILE A 103 -10.00 11.74 -5.82
N TYR A 104 -10.08 10.43 -5.56
CA TYR A 104 -8.98 9.69 -4.93
C TYR A 104 -7.68 9.84 -5.72
N THR A 105 -7.72 9.62 -7.03
CA THR A 105 -6.55 9.71 -7.91
C THR A 105 -5.98 11.12 -7.91
N SER A 106 -6.84 12.14 -7.98
CA SER A 106 -6.43 13.54 -7.89
C SER A 106 -5.72 13.85 -6.57
N VAL A 107 -6.25 13.38 -5.44
CA VAL A 107 -5.65 13.57 -4.12
C VAL A 107 -4.31 12.85 -4.02
N CYS A 108 -4.22 11.60 -4.48
CA CYS A 108 -2.97 10.85 -4.50
C CYS A 108 -1.90 11.52 -5.36
N ASN A 109 -2.25 12.06 -6.52
CA ASN A 109 -1.34 12.80 -7.39
C ASN A 109 -0.86 14.10 -6.73
N TYR A 110 -1.77 14.81 -6.04
CA TYR A 110 -1.42 16.05 -5.33
C TYR A 110 -0.50 15.79 -4.12
N LEU A 111 -0.78 14.73 -3.36
CA LEU A 111 0.01 14.33 -2.19
C LEU A 111 1.27 13.53 -2.56
N ALA A 112 1.48 13.22 -3.85
CA ALA A 112 2.67 12.52 -4.29
C ALA A 112 3.91 13.38 -4.02
N PRO A 113 4.95 12.85 -3.37
CA PRO A 113 6.13 13.64 -3.04
C PRO A 113 6.84 14.12 -4.31
N ALA A 114 7.06 15.42 -4.41
CA ALA A 114 7.89 15.99 -5.46
C ALA A 114 9.37 15.65 -5.19
N GLY A 115 10.03 14.98 -6.14
CA GLY A 115 11.49 14.78 -6.08
C GLY A 115 12.01 13.55 -5.34
N GLY A 116 11.18 12.53 -5.09
CA GLY A 116 11.66 11.20 -4.63
C GLY A 116 12.00 11.08 -3.15
N ALA A 117 11.92 12.16 -2.37
CA ALA A 117 11.95 12.08 -0.92
C ALA A 117 10.63 11.46 -0.41
N GLU A 118 10.69 10.45 0.46
CA GLU A 118 9.48 9.91 1.10
C GLU A 118 8.93 10.91 2.10
N GLN A 119 8.18 11.89 1.61
CA GLN A 119 7.45 12.83 2.45
C GLN A 119 6.28 12.05 3.05
N ARG A 120 6.50 11.55 4.26
CA ARG A 120 5.53 10.72 4.96
C ARG A 120 4.39 11.60 5.47
N SER A 121 3.40 11.85 4.63
CA SER A 121 2.23 12.69 4.95
C SER A 121 1.34 12.11 6.05
N PHE A 122 1.58 10.86 6.47
CA PHE A 122 0.76 10.17 7.47
C PHE A 122 1.62 9.56 8.58
N PRO A 123 1.14 9.58 9.84
CA PRO A 123 1.78 8.87 10.93
C PRO A 123 2.01 7.38 10.63
N PRO A 124 3.03 6.73 11.22
CA PRO A 124 3.21 5.29 11.10
C PRO A 124 2.00 4.51 11.61
N ILE A 125 1.79 3.32 11.04
CA ILE A 125 0.68 2.41 11.41
C ILE A 125 0.63 2.17 12.93
N ILE A 126 1.78 2.01 13.60
CA ILE A 126 1.84 1.80 15.04
C ILE A 126 1.25 2.98 15.84
N ALA A 127 1.42 4.22 15.36
CA ALA A 127 0.85 5.41 15.99
C ALA A 127 -0.68 5.45 15.78
N LEU A 128 -1.15 5.11 14.58
CA LEU A 128 -2.58 5.00 14.28
C LEU A 128 -3.26 3.90 15.10
N GLU A 129 -2.62 2.73 15.26
CA GLU A 129 -3.11 1.63 16.09
C GLU A 129 -3.16 2.04 17.58
N GLU A 130 -2.19 2.82 18.04
CA GLU A 130 -2.22 3.36 19.39
C GLU A 130 -3.39 4.34 19.60
N ILE A 131 -3.60 5.28 18.68
CA ILE A 131 -4.74 6.22 18.71
C ILE A 131 -6.06 5.44 18.70
N SER A 132 -6.19 4.46 17.80
CA SER A 132 -7.37 3.59 17.74
C SER A 132 -7.61 2.90 19.08
N ARG A 133 -6.57 2.33 19.71
CA ARG A 133 -6.70 1.69 21.01
C ARG A 133 -7.16 2.68 22.08
N ARG A 134 -6.66 3.92 22.10
CA ARG A 134 -7.05 4.96 23.07
C ARG A 134 -8.51 5.36 22.92
N VAL A 135 -8.94 5.65 21.69
CA VAL A 135 -10.32 6.02 21.36
C VAL A 135 -11.29 4.88 21.69
N SER A 136 -10.93 3.64 21.36
CA SER A 136 -11.81 2.48 21.60
C SER A 136 -11.93 2.06 23.06
N ARG A 137 -11.18 2.65 24.01
CA ARG A 137 -11.26 2.29 25.45
C ARG A 137 -12.62 2.59 26.06
N ARG A 138 -13.33 3.60 25.55
CA ARG A 138 -14.62 4.04 26.10
C ARG A 138 -15.64 4.19 24.99
N PRO A 139 -16.90 3.78 25.22
CA PRO A 139 -17.96 4.07 24.28
C PRO A 139 -18.20 5.57 24.12
N LEU A 140 -18.54 6.00 22.91
CA LEU A 140 -18.99 7.37 22.64
C LEU A 140 -20.37 7.58 23.26
N SER A 141 -20.40 8.05 24.50
CA SER A 141 -21.62 8.10 25.33
C SER A 141 -22.05 9.52 25.70
N SER A 142 -21.17 10.49 25.46
CA SER A 142 -21.37 11.89 25.78
C SER A 142 -20.67 12.77 24.74
N GLU A 143 -21.06 14.04 24.69
CA GLU A 143 -20.40 15.05 23.87
C GLU A 143 -18.91 15.16 24.19
N ARG A 144 -18.53 14.98 25.45
CA ARG A 144 -17.14 14.97 25.89
C ARG A 144 -16.33 13.78 25.34
N ASP A 145 -16.98 12.64 25.14
CA ASP A 145 -16.34 11.48 24.50
C ASP A 145 -16.12 11.75 23.00
N LEU A 146 -17.04 12.46 22.35
CA LEU A 146 -16.93 12.89 20.95
C LEU A 146 -15.81 13.93 20.77
N GLU A 147 -15.78 14.96 21.62
CA GLU A 147 -14.72 15.97 21.64
C GLU A 147 -13.34 15.33 21.81
N THR A 148 -13.22 14.35 22.71
CA THR A 148 -11.97 13.62 22.92
C THR A 148 -11.55 12.81 21.68
N TYR A 149 -12.52 12.23 20.95
CA TYR A 149 -12.25 11.54 19.70
C TYR A 149 -11.76 12.51 18.61
N GLU A 150 -12.45 13.63 18.42
CA GLU A 150 -12.10 14.65 17.43
C GLU A 150 -10.67 15.17 17.66
N ARG A 151 -10.33 15.49 18.91
CA ARG A 151 -8.98 15.98 19.21
C ARG A 151 -7.90 14.95 18.88
N LEU A 152 -8.08 13.70 19.31
CA LEU A 152 -7.08 12.64 19.17
C LEU A 152 -6.96 12.07 17.74
N ALA A 153 -8.06 11.98 17.00
CA ALA A 153 -8.12 11.32 15.70
C ALA A 153 -8.21 12.30 14.53
N VAL A 154 -8.61 13.55 14.76
CA VAL A 154 -8.89 14.56 13.71
C VAL A 154 -7.99 15.81 13.83
N GLU A 155 -7.66 16.27 15.04
CA GLU A 155 -6.87 17.50 15.18
C GLU A 155 -5.37 17.22 15.34
N ASP A 156 -5.01 16.29 16.23
CA ASP A 156 -3.61 16.03 16.61
C ASP A 156 -2.80 15.27 15.54
N HIS A 157 -3.44 14.78 14.46
CA HIS A 157 -2.78 13.97 13.42
C HIS A 157 -2.18 14.78 12.26
N LEU A 158 -2.33 16.11 12.26
CA LEU A 158 -1.87 17.01 11.19
C LEU A 158 -0.57 17.78 11.50
N TRP A 159 0.05 17.55 12.67
CA TRP A 159 1.22 18.31 13.15
C TRP A 159 2.50 17.48 13.30
N ILE A 160 2.85 16.65 12.31
CA ILE A 160 4.18 15.99 12.22
C ILE A 160 4.75 16.16 10.81
#